data_AF-A0A923CZI9-F1
#
_entry.id   AF-A0A923CZI9-F1
#
_cell.length_a   1.000
_cell.length_b   1.000
_cell.length_c   1.000
_cell.angle_alpha   90.00
_cell.angle_beta   90.00
_cell.angle_gamma   90.00
#
_symmetry.space_group_name_H-M   'P 1'
#
loop_
_entity.id
_entity.type
_entity.pdbx_description
1 polymer ?
#
loop_
_entity_poly.entity_id
_entity_poly.type
_entity_poly.pdbx_seq_one_letter_code
_entity_poly.pdbx_strand_id
1 'polypeptide(L)'
;MKRAALVLLTVLMSGQAQAQSKIGTTIGQFLRIEPGARHAGMGNAGVGLAGGVEAVYFNTGAIGLPESAEIQFTHSLWFADISYDYAAVLLPAGGGNLFASITSLKSGDIDVR
;
A
#
# COMPACT_ATOMS: atom_id res chain seq x y z
N MET A 1 -36.02 38.56 12.19
CA MET A 1 -35.88 38.28 10.74
C MET A 1 -34.43 38.39 10.26
N LYS A 2 -33.70 39.49 10.53
CA LYS A 2 -32.30 39.69 10.07
C LYS A 2 -31.31 38.61 10.55
N ARG A 3 -31.45 38.13 11.80
CA ARG A 3 -30.59 37.05 12.35
C ARG A 3 -30.82 35.69 11.69
N ALA A 4 -32.07 35.37 11.36
CA ALA A 4 -32.43 34.13 10.66
C ALA A 4 -31.90 34.13 9.21
N ALA A 5 -31.98 35.28 8.53
CA ALA A 5 -31.39 35.45 7.20
C ALA A 5 -29.86 35.29 7.21
N LEU A 6 -29.18 35.77 8.25
CA LEU A 6 -27.73 35.65 8.40
C LEU A 6 -27.29 34.19 8.60
N VAL A 7 -28.03 33.43 9.43
CA VAL A 7 -27.76 32.00 9.68
C VAL A 7 -28.02 31.16 8.43
N LEU A 8 -29.07 31.48 7.68
CA LEU A 8 -29.38 30.80 6.42
C LEU A 8 -28.29 31.07 5.36
N LEU A 9 -27.76 32.29 5.29
CA LEU A 9 -26.67 32.65 4.39
C LEU A 9 -25.37 31.90 4.71
N THR A 10 -25.04 31.70 5.98
CA THR A 10 -23.85 30.94 6.38
C THR A 10 -23.95 29.45 6.05
N VAL A 11 -25.14 28.86 6.12
CA VAL A 11 -25.38 27.45 5.73
C VAL A 11 -25.34 27.29 4.21
N LEU A 12 -25.80 28.29 3.46
CA LEU A 12 -25.72 28.27 1.99
C LEU A 12 -24.29 28.51 1.46
N MET A 13 -23.43 29.14 2.26
CA MET A 13 -22.03 29.44 1.92
C MET A 13 -21.04 28.35 2.38
N SER A 14 -21.47 27.35 3.16
CA SER A 14 -20.66 26.17 3.44
C SER A 14 -20.61 25.27 2.19
N GLY A 15 -19.77 25.65 1.24
CA GLY A 15 -19.47 24.86 0.05
C GLY A 15 -18.93 23.49 0.46
N GLN A 16 -19.35 22.45 -0.27
CA GLN A 16 -18.84 21.11 -0.07
C GLN A 16 -17.34 21.11 -0.41
N ALA A 17 -16.48 20.87 0.59
CA ALA A 17 -15.07 20.60 0.34
C ALA A 17 -14.97 19.29 -0.46
N GLN A 18 -14.89 19.41 -1.77
CA GLN A 18 -14.66 18.27 -2.65
C GLN A 18 -13.22 17.80 -2.42
N ALA A 19 -13.05 16.68 -1.73
CA ALA A 19 -11.77 16.01 -1.65
C ALA A 19 -11.38 15.55 -3.06
N GLN A 20 -10.56 16.33 -3.77
CA GLN A 20 -10.06 15.94 -5.08
C GLN A 20 -9.09 14.78 -4.93
N SER A 21 -9.55 13.61 -5.35
CA SER A 21 -8.73 12.41 -5.40
C SER A 21 -7.76 12.49 -6.57
N LYS A 22 -6.50 12.87 -6.32
CA LYS A 22 -5.44 13.00 -7.34
C LYS A 22 -4.87 11.64 -7.81
N ILE A 23 -5.69 10.59 -7.84
CA ILE A 23 -5.27 9.20 -8.10
C ILE A 23 -4.59 9.07 -9.47
N GLY A 24 -5.03 9.82 -10.48
CA GLY A 24 -4.49 9.75 -11.85
C GLY A 24 -3.14 10.44 -12.07
N THR A 25 -2.63 11.21 -11.11
CA THR A 25 -1.35 11.94 -11.24
C THR A 25 -0.21 11.35 -10.41
N THR A 26 -0.47 10.28 -9.66
CA THR A 26 0.51 9.67 -8.76
C THR A 26 1.23 8.52 -9.45
N ILE A 27 2.54 8.65 -9.63
CA ILE A 27 3.41 7.53 -10.03
C ILE A 27 3.45 6.47 -8.92
N GLY A 28 3.62 5.19 -9.29
CA GLY A 28 3.82 4.13 -8.30
C GLY A 28 2.54 3.49 -7.74
N GLN A 29 1.39 3.59 -8.41
CA GLN A 29 0.16 2.88 -7.96
C GLN A 29 0.35 1.36 -7.79
N PHE A 30 1.31 0.77 -8.50
CA PHE A 30 1.68 -0.64 -8.35
C PHE A 30 2.21 -1.02 -6.97
N LEU A 31 2.73 -0.05 -6.19
CA LEU A 31 3.15 -0.29 -4.81
C LEU A 31 1.99 -0.62 -3.87
N ARG A 32 0.74 -0.47 -4.34
CA ARG A 32 -0.46 -0.87 -3.60
C ARG A 32 -0.90 -2.31 -3.92
N ILE A 33 -0.26 -2.96 -4.88
CA ILE A 33 -0.52 -4.36 -5.20
C ILE A 33 0.12 -5.19 -4.10
N GLU A 34 -0.72 -5.98 -3.44
CA GLU A 34 -0.33 -6.85 -2.34
C GLU A 34 0.63 -7.95 -2.79
N PRO A 35 1.82 -8.07 -2.19
CA PRO A 35 2.75 -9.14 -2.53
C PRO A 35 2.42 -10.48 -1.89
N GLY A 36 1.67 -10.54 -0.77
CA GLY A 36 1.37 -11.81 -0.10
C GLY A 36 0.04 -12.43 -0.51
N ALA A 37 0.05 -13.63 -1.10
CA ALA A 37 -1.20 -14.35 -1.41
C ALA A 37 -2.09 -14.59 -0.17
N ARG A 38 -1.47 -14.85 0.99
CA ARG A 38 -2.17 -14.97 2.29
C ARG A 38 -2.92 -13.69 2.64
N HIS A 39 -2.25 -12.54 2.58
CA HIS A 39 -2.84 -11.26 2.92
C HIS A 39 -3.86 -10.81 1.88
N ALA A 40 -3.62 -11.10 0.60
CA ALA A 40 -4.58 -10.89 -0.47
C ALA A 40 -5.88 -11.67 -0.24
N GLY A 41 -5.79 -12.94 0.19
CA GLY A 41 -6.94 -13.75 0.58
C GLY A 41 -7.69 -13.22 1.80
N MET A 42 -7.04 -12.43 2.65
CA MET A 42 -7.63 -11.72 3.79
C MET A 42 -8.19 -10.32 3.43
N GLY A 43 -8.20 -9.95 2.14
CA GLY A 43 -8.65 -8.63 1.70
C GLY A 43 -7.63 -7.52 1.96
N ASN A 44 -6.32 -7.83 1.88
CA ASN A 44 -5.20 -6.93 2.16
C ASN A 44 -5.17 -6.41 3.61
N ALA A 45 -5.66 -7.21 4.55
CA ALA A 45 -5.70 -6.88 5.97
C ALA A 45 -4.46 -7.44 6.72
N GLY A 46 -3.29 -6.80 6.53
CA GLY A 46 -2.03 -7.23 7.15
C GLY A 46 -1.49 -6.35 8.28
N VAL A 47 -1.96 -5.11 8.43
CA VAL A 47 -1.34 -4.07 9.31
C VAL A 47 -1.23 -4.49 10.79
N GLY A 48 -2.20 -5.26 11.29
CA GLY A 48 -2.26 -5.70 12.69
C GLY A 48 -1.87 -7.17 12.91
N LEU A 49 -1.39 -7.87 11.89
CA LEU A 49 -0.99 -9.28 12.04
C LEU A 49 0.34 -9.40 12.78
N ALA A 50 0.54 -10.57 13.40
CA ALA A 50 1.82 -10.92 13.99
C ALA A 50 2.93 -10.79 12.94
N GLY A 51 4.09 -10.28 13.37
CA GLY A 51 5.19 -9.90 12.49
C GLY A 51 5.75 -11.06 11.64
N GLY A 52 6.65 -10.69 10.74
CA GLY A 52 7.31 -11.56 9.77
C GLY A 52 7.93 -10.69 8.68
N VAL A 53 8.50 -11.30 7.64
CA VAL A 53 9.01 -10.57 6.48
C VAL A 53 7.90 -9.81 5.75
N GLU A 54 6.64 -10.23 5.82
CA GLU A 54 5.52 -9.52 5.21
C GLU A 54 5.20 -8.18 5.89
N ALA A 55 5.65 -7.99 7.13
CA ALA A 55 5.57 -6.70 7.83
C ALA A 55 6.37 -5.60 7.10
N VAL A 56 7.35 -5.98 6.26
CA VAL A 56 8.09 -5.05 5.38
C VAL A 56 7.15 -4.27 4.45
N TYR A 57 6.07 -4.91 3.98
CA TYR A 57 5.06 -4.25 3.15
C TYR A 57 3.96 -3.58 4.00
N PHE A 58 3.48 -4.24 5.05
CA PHE A 58 2.28 -3.78 5.78
C PHE A 58 2.54 -2.81 6.93
N ASN A 59 3.55 -3.08 7.76
CA ASN A 59 3.77 -2.38 9.01
C ASN A 59 5.20 -2.59 9.50
N THR A 60 6.08 -1.66 9.16
CA THR A 60 7.48 -1.73 9.58
C THR A 60 7.67 -1.65 11.10
N GLY A 61 6.67 -1.18 11.86
CA GLY A 61 6.69 -1.24 13.32
C GLY A 61 6.58 -2.65 13.89
N ALA A 62 5.97 -3.59 13.16
CA ALA A 62 5.85 -4.99 13.54
C ALA A 62 7.11 -5.82 13.20
N ILE A 63 8.08 -5.24 12.47
CA ILE A 63 9.34 -5.89 12.09
C ILE A 63 10.22 -6.17 13.32
N GLY A 64 9.99 -5.56 14.48
CA GLY A 64 10.74 -5.88 15.70
C GLY A 64 10.36 -7.21 16.35
N LEU A 65 9.29 -7.88 15.89
CA LEU A 65 8.76 -9.10 16.51
C LEU A 65 9.44 -10.41 16.06
N PRO A 66 9.82 -10.59 14.78
CA PRO A 66 10.50 -11.81 14.35
C PRO A 66 11.87 -11.98 15.02
N GLU A 67 12.16 -13.20 15.45
CA GLU A 67 13.44 -13.55 16.10
C GLU A 67 14.42 -14.24 15.13
N SER A 68 13.97 -14.60 13.94
CA SER A 68 14.73 -15.31 12.91
C SER A 68 14.82 -14.53 11.61
N ALA A 69 15.84 -14.84 10.80
CA ALA A 69 15.91 -14.35 9.44
C ALA A 69 14.81 -14.94 8.57
N GLU A 70 14.16 -14.10 7.77
CA GLU A 70 13.05 -14.48 6.91
C GLU A 70 13.22 -13.87 5.52
N ILE A 71 12.70 -14.56 4.50
CA ILE A 71 12.78 -14.14 3.11
C ILE A 71 11.46 -14.43 2.42
N GLN A 72 10.99 -13.49 1.59
CA GLN A 72 9.79 -13.62 0.78
C GLN A 72 10.13 -13.39 -0.68
N PHE A 73 9.55 -14.22 -1.54
CA PHE A 73 9.50 -14.01 -2.98
C PHE A 73 8.08 -14.21 -3.48
N THR A 74 7.63 -13.31 -4.34
CA THR A 74 6.33 -13.37 -4.99
C THR A 74 6.51 -13.09 -6.46
N HIS A 75 5.89 -13.94 -7.29
CA HIS A 75 5.61 -13.67 -8.69
C HIS A 75 4.10 -13.76 -8.90
N SER A 76 3.50 -12.69 -9.43
CA SER A 76 2.07 -12.58 -9.66
C SER A 76 1.80 -12.18 -11.11
N LEU A 77 0.97 -12.98 -11.78
CA LEU A 77 0.34 -12.59 -13.03
C LEU A 77 -0.85 -11.69 -12.71
N TRP A 78 -0.76 -10.44 -13.14
CA TRP A 78 -1.79 -9.43 -12.96
C TRP A 78 -2.58 -9.24 -14.26
N PHE A 79 -3.63 -8.43 -14.21
CA PHE A 79 -4.48 -8.18 -15.38
C PHE A 79 -3.69 -7.60 -16.54
N ALA A 80 -4.12 -7.90 -17.77
CA ALA A 80 -3.50 -7.43 -19.02
C ALA A 80 -2.03 -7.86 -19.18
N ASP A 81 -1.74 -9.12 -18.85
CA ASP A 81 -0.41 -9.75 -18.99
C ASP A 81 0.72 -9.01 -18.25
N ILE A 82 0.35 -8.21 -17.23
CA ILE A 82 1.28 -7.54 -16.36
C ILE A 82 1.92 -8.58 -15.43
N SER A 83 3.25 -8.58 -15.32
CA SER A 83 3.96 -9.34 -14.30
C SER A 83 4.32 -8.42 -13.12
N TYR A 84 4.00 -8.87 -11.90
CA TYR A 84 4.39 -8.23 -10.66
C TYR A 84 5.33 -9.15 -9.88
N ASP A 85 6.51 -8.65 -9.55
CA ASP A 85 7.52 -9.36 -8.79
C ASP A 85 7.84 -8.60 -7.51
N TYR A 86 7.90 -9.32 -6.39
CA TYR A 86 8.29 -8.76 -5.10
C TYR A 86 9.28 -9.69 -4.42
N ALA A 87 10.31 -9.10 -3.82
CA ALA A 87 11.19 -9.84 -2.91
C ALA A 87 11.49 -8.99 -1.68
N ALA A 88 11.55 -9.64 -0.52
CA ALA A 88 11.90 -9.00 0.74
C ALA A 88 12.75 -9.92 1.59
N VAL A 89 13.63 -9.32 2.38
CA VAL A 89 14.47 -10.01 3.37
C VAL A 89 14.38 -9.27 4.70
N LEU A 90 14.36 -10.04 5.78
CA LEU A 90 14.42 -9.59 7.16
C LEU A 90 15.57 -10.32 7.86
N LEU A 91 16.44 -9.58 8.52
CA LEU A 91 17.63 -10.10 9.21
C LEU A 91 17.68 -9.58 10.66
N PRO A 92 17.75 -10.47 11.66
CA PRO A 92 18.03 -10.08 13.03
C PRO A 92 19.40 -9.43 13.18
N ALA A 93 19.43 -8.29 13.87
CA ALA A 93 20.64 -7.56 14.26
C ALA A 93 20.61 -7.32 15.77
N GLY A 94 21.79 -7.13 16.40
CA GLY A 94 21.97 -7.13 17.87
C GLY A 94 21.18 -6.09 18.70
N GLY A 95 20.23 -5.36 18.12
CA GLY A 95 19.29 -4.47 18.81
C GLY A 95 17.95 -4.28 18.08
N GLY A 96 17.61 -5.14 17.11
CA GLY A 96 16.40 -5.03 16.29
C GLY A 96 16.55 -5.78 14.97
N ASN A 97 15.68 -5.51 14.00
CA ASN A 97 15.72 -6.20 12.71
C ASN A 97 16.02 -5.22 11.57
N LEU A 98 16.86 -5.66 10.63
CA LEU A 98 17.12 -4.98 9.36
C LEU A 98 16.26 -5.61 8.27
N PHE A 99 15.81 -4.81 7.32
CA PHE A 99 15.04 -5.32 6.20
C PHE A 99 15.37 -4.60 4.90
N ALA A 100 15.11 -5.27 3.79
CA ALA A 100 15.15 -4.69 2.46
C ALA A 100 14.05 -5.33 1.60
N SER A 101 13.49 -4.57 0.66
CA SER A 101 12.57 -5.09 -0.34
C SER A 101 12.78 -4.46 -1.70
N ILE A 102 12.38 -5.19 -2.74
CA ILE A 102 12.34 -4.75 -4.12
C ILE A 102 10.98 -5.12 -4.71
N THR A 103 10.38 -4.17 -5.43
CA THR A 103 9.13 -4.35 -6.16
C THR A 103 9.37 -4.01 -7.62
N SER A 104 8.98 -4.92 -8.52
CA SER A 104 9.03 -4.72 -9.96
C SER A 104 7.66 -4.97 -10.57
N LEU A 105 7.26 -4.12 -11.52
CA LEU A 105 6.09 -4.35 -12.36
C LEU A 105 6.51 -4.18 -13.81
N LYS A 106 6.11 -5.13 -14.67
CA LYS A 106 6.34 -5.09 -16.11
C LYS A 106 5.00 -5.24 -16.81
N SER A 107 4.68 -4.33 -17.74
CA SER A 107 3.45 -4.42 -18.53
C SER A 107 3.58 -5.26 -19.80
N GLY A 108 4.72 -5.93 -19.99
CA GLY A 108 5.07 -6.55 -21.25
C GLY A 108 5.38 -5.52 -22.34
N ASP A 109 5.47 -6.01 -23.58
CA ASP A 109 5.69 -5.18 -24.75
C ASP A 109 4.41 -4.41 -25.10
N ILE A 110 4.55 -3.11 -25.31
CA ILE A 110 3.47 -2.26 -25.79
C ILE A 110 3.73 -2.01 -27.27
N ASP A 111 2.89 -2.59 -28.13
CA ASP A 111 2.96 -2.38 -29.56
C ASP A 111 2.79 -0.89 -29.88
N VAL A 112 3.88 -0.30 -30.38
CA VAL A 112 3.89 1.04 -30.95
C VAL A 112 3.69 0.90 -32.46
N ARG A 113 2.47 1.20 -32.89
CA ARG A 113 2.07 1.41 -34.29
C ARG A 113 2.99 2.36 -35.04
#